data_AF-A0A8A4TLE3-F1
#
_entry.id   AF-A0A8A4TLE3-F1
#
_cell.length_a   1.000
_cell.length_b   1.000
_cell.length_c   1.000
_cell.angle_alpha   90.00
_cell.angle_beta   90.00
_cell.angle_gamma   90.00
#
_symmetry.space_group_name_H-M   'P 1'
#
loop_
_entity.id
_entity.type
_entity.pdbx_description
1 polymer ?
#
loop_
_entity_poly.entity_id
_entity_poly.type
_entity_poly.pdbx_seq_one_letter_code
_entity_poly.pdbx_strand_id
1 'polypeptide(L)'
;MPKKPRIYGGTSKANAGLKKAKKISARENLGTLMRKHRDLEDLLYSYSSRADLVYEDMDFSIEEFSDITGADLEELLEEINEIVKRR
;
A
#
# COMPACT_ATOMS: atom_id res chain seq x y z
N MET A 1 -17.82 27.08 51.74
CA MET A 1 -17.53 26.66 50.35
C MET A 1 -16.38 25.67 50.36
N PRO A 2 -16.56 24.38 50.02
CA PRO A 2 -15.44 23.44 49.91
C PRO A 2 -14.92 23.38 48.47
N LYS A 3 -13.63 23.67 48.27
CA LYS A 3 -12.92 23.45 47.00
C LYS A 3 -12.63 21.95 46.85
N LYS A 4 -13.12 21.31 45.78
CA LYS A 4 -12.76 19.93 45.42
C LYS A 4 -11.61 19.92 44.38
N PRO A 5 -10.78 18.86 44.37
CA PRO A 5 -9.49 18.87 43.68
C PRO A 5 -9.61 18.69 42.16
N ARG A 6 -8.67 19.33 41.45
CA ARG A 6 -8.40 19.16 40.01
C ARG A 6 -7.88 17.74 39.78
N ILE A 7 -8.66 16.89 39.12
CA ILE A 7 -8.17 15.61 38.61
C ILE A 7 -7.52 15.89 37.25
N TYR A 8 -6.20 15.77 37.21
CA TYR A 8 -5.38 15.75 36.00
C TYR A 8 -4.87 14.31 35.85
N GLY A 9 -4.85 13.79 34.62
CA GLY A 9 -4.09 12.59 34.31
C GLY A 9 -4.93 11.33 34.21
N GLY A 10 -5.40 11.05 33.01
CA GLY A 10 -5.93 9.75 32.63
C GLY A 10 -6.14 9.66 31.11
N THR A 11 -5.37 10.42 30.32
CA THR A 11 -5.36 10.23 28.88
C THR A 11 -4.44 9.07 28.54
N SER A 12 -4.91 8.31 27.55
CA SER A 12 -4.10 7.40 26.74
C SER A 12 -3.80 6.05 27.38
N LYS A 13 -4.84 5.19 27.43
CA LYS A 13 -4.60 3.79 27.11
C LYS A 13 -4.00 3.75 25.70
N ALA A 14 -2.68 3.58 25.67
CA ALA A 14 -1.92 3.22 24.49
C ALA A 14 -2.44 1.86 23.99
N ASN A 15 -3.50 1.89 23.19
CA ASN A 15 -3.69 0.87 22.18
C ASN A 15 -2.70 1.19 21.07
N ALA A 16 -1.42 0.90 21.33
CA ALA A 16 -0.48 0.55 20.29
C ALA A 16 -0.98 -0.77 19.69
N GLY A 17 -2.10 -0.68 18.96
CA GLY A 17 -2.54 -1.73 18.08
C GLY A 17 -1.37 -1.93 17.13
N LEU A 18 -0.74 -3.10 17.24
CA LEU A 18 0.16 -3.63 16.23
C LEU A 18 -0.52 -3.35 14.89
N LYS A 19 -0.07 -2.30 14.18
CA LYS A 19 -0.53 -2.01 12.83
C LYS A 19 -0.02 -3.20 12.03
N LYS A 20 -0.84 -4.25 11.92
CA LYS A 20 -0.59 -5.33 10.97
C LYS A 20 -0.37 -4.62 9.64
N ALA A 21 0.81 -4.80 9.05
CA ALA A 21 1.10 -4.26 7.74
C ALA A 21 -0.07 -4.62 6.82
N LYS A 22 -0.71 -3.61 6.24
CA LYS A 22 -1.89 -3.80 5.42
C LYS A 22 -1.47 -4.64 4.21
N LYS A 23 -2.02 -5.85 4.09
CA LYS A 23 -1.79 -6.68 2.89
C LYS A 23 -2.37 -5.93 1.70
N ILE A 24 -1.56 -5.76 0.65
CA ILE A 24 -1.99 -5.17 -0.61
C ILE A 24 -3.10 -6.05 -1.19
N SER A 25 -4.15 -5.40 -1.70
CA SER A 25 -5.31 -6.03 -2.33
C SER A 25 -5.30 -5.76 -3.83
N ALA A 26 -5.84 -6.69 -4.62
CA ALA A 26 -5.99 -6.55 -6.08
C ALA A 26 -6.64 -5.23 -6.53
N ARG A 27 -7.52 -4.68 -5.68
CA ARG A 27 -8.24 -3.42 -5.92
C ARG A 27 -7.44 -2.16 -5.58
N GLU A 28 -6.22 -2.29 -5.04
CA GLU A 28 -5.39 -1.13 -4.77
C GLU A 28 -4.87 -0.52 -6.07
N ASN A 29 -4.80 0.81 -6.08
CA ASN A 29 -4.38 1.59 -7.23
C ASN A 29 -2.85 1.60 -7.35
N LEU A 30 -2.34 1.15 -8.50
CA LEU A 30 -0.90 1.00 -8.75
C LEU A 30 -0.17 2.33 -8.80
N GLY A 31 -0.72 3.39 -9.41
CA GLY A 31 -0.05 4.70 -9.43
C GLY A 31 0.11 5.28 -8.03
N THR A 32 -0.89 5.08 -7.17
CA THR A 32 -0.79 5.46 -5.75
C THR A 32 0.26 4.64 -4.99
N LEU A 33 0.43 3.37 -5.34
CA LEU A 33 1.48 2.52 -4.77
C LEU A 33 2.87 2.93 -5.27
N MET A 34 3.05 3.17 -6.57
CA MET A 34 4.31 3.62 -7.16
C MET A 34 4.80 4.95 -6.57
N ARG A 35 3.89 5.89 -6.32
CA ARG A 35 4.22 7.16 -5.64
C ARG A 35 4.77 6.97 -4.22
N LYS A 36 4.40 5.87 -3.55
CA LYS A 36 4.89 5.52 -2.21
C LYS A 36 6.12 4.60 -2.26
N HIS A 37 6.21 3.78 -3.28
CA HIS A 37 7.17 2.70 -3.45
C HIS A 37 7.73 2.76 -4.89
N ARG A 38 8.76 3.58 -5.10
CA ARG A 38 9.39 3.76 -6.43
C ARG A 38 9.97 2.47 -7.02
N ASP A 39 10.32 1.53 -6.17
CA ASP A 39 10.76 0.17 -6.50
C ASP A 39 9.70 -0.67 -7.23
N LEU A 40 8.42 -0.27 -7.16
CA LEU A 40 7.36 -0.91 -7.94
C LEU A 40 7.44 -0.60 -9.44
N GLU A 41 8.09 0.51 -9.82
CA GLU A 41 8.19 0.90 -11.23
C GLU A 41 8.97 -0.15 -12.04
N ASP A 42 10.14 -0.54 -11.53
CA ASP A 42 10.98 -1.57 -12.16
C ASP A 42 10.27 -2.93 -12.26
N LEU A 43 9.49 -3.29 -11.22
CA LEU A 43 8.67 -4.51 -11.21
C LEU A 43 7.58 -4.46 -12.29
N LEU A 44 6.83 -3.37 -12.38
CA LEU A 44 5.75 -3.27 -13.35
C LEU A 44 6.29 -3.27 -14.79
N TYR A 45 7.46 -2.67 -15.01
CA TYR A 45 8.17 -2.75 -16.29
C TYR A 45 8.63 -4.19 -16.63
N SER A 46 8.93 -5.05 -15.65
CA SER A 46 9.28 -6.45 -15.97
C SER A 46 8.07 -7.27 -16.44
N TYR A 47 6.87 -6.93 -15.96
CA TYR A 47 5.61 -7.57 -16.39
C TYR A 47 5.02 -6.96 -17.67
N SER A 48 5.38 -5.72 -18.00
CA SER A 48 4.89 -5.03 -19.19
C SER A 48 6.03 -4.65 -20.13
N SER A 49 6.07 -5.27 -21.31
CA SER A 49 6.92 -4.80 -22.42
C SER A 49 6.50 -3.43 -22.98
N ARG A 50 5.33 -2.94 -22.54
CA ARG A 50 4.72 -1.68 -22.93
C ARG A 50 5.05 -0.60 -21.92
N ALA A 51 6.02 0.22 -22.28
CA ALA A 51 6.45 1.31 -21.42
C ALA A 51 5.40 2.43 -21.28
N ASP A 52 4.40 2.43 -22.16
CA ASP A 52 3.24 3.31 -22.16
C ASP A 52 2.17 2.93 -21.12
N LEU A 53 2.25 1.74 -20.51
CA LEU A 53 1.30 1.28 -19.49
C LEU A 53 1.73 1.62 -18.05
N VAL A 54 3.04 1.81 -17.83
CA VAL A 54 3.62 2.03 -16.50
C VAL A 54 4.04 3.49 -16.41
N TYR A 55 3.28 4.28 -15.66
CA TYR A 55 3.56 5.69 -15.40
C TYR A 55 3.09 6.08 -14.00
N GLU A 56 3.73 7.07 -13.39
CA GLU A 56 3.55 7.48 -11.98
C GLU A 56 2.09 7.86 -11.63
N ASP A 57 1.30 8.27 -12.62
CA ASP A 57 -0.10 8.66 -12.49
C ASP A 57 -1.09 7.63 -13.06
N MET A 58 -0.67 6.36 -13.22
CA MET A 58 -1.57 5.32 -13.69
C MET A 58 -2.73 5.11 -12.71
N ASP A 59 -3.96 5.16 -13.24
CA ASP A 59 -5.17 4.96 -12.44
C ASP A 59 -5.71 3.53 -12.54
N PHE A 60 -4.82 2.56 -12.79
CA PHE A 60 -5.19 1.15 -12.82
C PHE A 60 -5.05 0.52 -11.44
N SER A 61 -5.98 -0.37 -11.13
CA SER A 61 -5.84 -1.35 -10.08
C SER A 61 -4.82 -2.45 -10.47
N ILE A 62 -4.36 -3.20 -9.49
CA ILE A 62 -3.45 -4.35 -9.72
C ILE A 62 -4.15 -5.41 -10.59
N GLU A 63 -5.44 -5.64 -10.35
CA GLU A 63 -6.28 -6.53 -11.15
C GLU A 63 -6.35 -6.08 -12.62
N GLU A 64 -6.66 -4.81 -12.88
CA GLU A 64 -6.72 -4.27 -14.24
C GLU A 64 -5.36 -4.35 -14.95
N PHE A 65 -4.27 -4.10 -14.22
CA PHE A 65 -2.93 -4.24 -14.79
C PHE A 65 -2.61 -5.69 -15.17
N SER A 66 -2.97 -6.64 -14.30
CA SER A 66 -2.86 -8.08 -14.59
C SER A 66 -3.67 -8.45 -15.84
N ASP A 67 -4.91 -7.99 -15.95
CA ASP A 67 -5.77 -8.25 -17.11
C ASP A 67 -5.20 -7.65 -18.41
N ILE A 68 -4.62 -6.44 -18.36
CA ILE A 68 -4.06 -5.75 -19.53
C ILE A 68 -2.76 -6.41 -20.00
N THR A 69 -1.88 -6.77 -19.06
CA THR A 69 -0.55 -7.31 -19.36
C THR A 69 -0.54 -8.83 -19.54
N GLY A 70 -1.57 -9.52 -19.06
CA GLY A 70 -1.61 -10.98 -18.95
C GLY A 70 -0.71 -11.52 -17.83
N ALA A 71 -0.27 -10.68 -16.90
CA ALA A 71 0.51 -11.08 -15.74
C ALA A 71 -0.34 -11.91 -14.77
N ASP A 72 0.26 -12.87 -14.08
CA ASP A 72 -0.43 -13.62 -13.03
C ASP A 72 -0.74 -12.70 -11.83
N LEU A 73 -2.02 -12.58 -11.49
CA LEU A 73 -2.47 -11.68 -10.43
C LEU A 73 -1.95 -12.08 -9.05
N GLU A 74 -1.85 -13.38 -8.76
CA GLU A 74 -1.39 -13.86 -7.45
C GLU A 74 0.10 -13.60 -7.28
N GLU A 75 0.90 -13.89 -8.31
CA GLU A 75 2.34 -13.61 -8.35
C GLU A 75 2.60 -12.10 -8.21
N LEU A 76 1.92 -11.28 -9.02
CA LEU A 76 2.04 -9.83 -8.97
C LEU A 76 1.69 -9.28 -7.58
N LEU A 77 0.64 -9.79 -6.94
CA LEU A 77 0.27 -9.39 -5.58
C LEU A 77 1.31 -9.80 -4.54
N GLU A 78 1.95 -10.96 -4.68
CA GLU A 78 3.01 -11.39 -3.78
C GLU A 78 4.23 -10.49 -3.91
N GLU A 79 4.72 -10.24 -5.13
CA GLU A 79 5.90 -9.41 -5.37
C GLU A 79 5.69 -7.96 -4.90
N ILE A 80 4.53 -7.37 -5.21
CA ILE A 80 4.17 -6.03 -4.70
C ILE A 80 4.14 -6.04 -3.16
N ASN A 81 3.55 -7.06 -2.54
CA ASN A 81 3.53 -7.18 -1.08
C ASN A 81 4.94 -7.30 -0.49
N GLU A 82 5.86 -8.00 -1.15
CA GLU A 82 7.25 -8.08 -0.69
C GLU A 82 7.94 -6.73 -0.73
N ILE A 83 7.82 -6.00 -1.84
CA ILE A 83 8.42 -4.67 -2.01
C ILE A 83 7.87 -3.71 -0.95
N VAL A 84 6.55 -3.70 -0.76
CA VAL A 84 5.89 -2.85 0.24
C VAL A 84 6.33 -3.20 1.67
N LYS A 85 6.58 -4.48 1.99
CA LYS A 85 7.05 -4.92 3.32
C LYS A 85 8.52 -4.60 3.60
N ARG A 86 9.35 -4.49 2.56
CA ARG A 86 10.80 -4.20 2.70
C ARG A 86 11.08 -2.73 3.04
N ARG A 87 10.09 -1.85 2.90
CA ARG A 87 10.12 -0.40 3.18
C ARG A 87 9.48 -0.08 4.54
#